data_AF-A0A2K3K529-F1
#
_entry.id   AF-A0A2K3K529-F1
#
_cell.length_a   1.000
_cell.length_b   1.000
_cell.length_c   1.000
_cell.angle_alpha   90.00
_cell.angle_beta   90.00
_cell.angle_gamma   90.00
#
_symmetry.space_group_name_H-M   'P 1'
#
loop_
_entity.id
_entity.type
_entity.pdbx_description
1 polymer ?
#
loop_
_entity_poly.entity_id
_entity_poly.type
_entity_poly.pdbx_seq_one_letter_code
_entity_poly.pdbx_strand_id
1 'polypeptide(L)'
;EVETRGAEEKKNLEAVIADLQSKLAPAADEAIETSRLVSRADLVKEIKRQGGLMLASMVHGWKNAIAQLKVVNAEHGLITDGIHKLKRVENGQIVIPEEYKQMALEEEKYDEGSGGDDEEEEEVEEEAVGEEKAPDDNPEGHDEST
;
A
#
# COMPACT_ATOMS: atom_id res chain seq x y z
N GLU A 1 -53.70 -4.86 22.19
CA GLU A 1 -52.42 -4.35 22.71
C GLU A 1 -51.20 -5.08 22.17
N VAL A 2 -51.16 -6.42 22.16
CA VAL A 2 -50.03 -7.18 21.61
C VAL A 2 -49.90 -7.03 20.08
N GLU A 3 -51.01 -7.10 19.33
CA GLU A 3 -50.98 -6.92 17.86
C GLU A 3 -50.57 -5.51 17.43
N THR A 4 -51.01 -4.48 18.15
CA THR A 4 -50.69 -3.07 17.85
C THR A 4 -49.20 -2.78 18.09
N ARG A 5 -48.64 -3.33 19.17
CA ARG A 5 -47.20 -3.24 19.46
C ARG A 5 -46.36 -3.95 18.40
N GLY A 6 -46.78 -5.14 17.96
CA GLY A 6 -46.09 -5.86 16.88
C GLY A 6 -46.10 -5.11 15.54
N ALA A 7 -47.21 -4.43 15.21
CA ALA A 7 -47.31 -3.60 14.01
C ALA A 7 -46.38 -2.37 14.05
N GLU A 8 -46.25 -1.72 15.21
CA GLU A 8 -45.33 -0.60 15.40
C GLU A 8 -43.86 -1.03 15.35
N GLU A 9 -43.50 -2.14 16.00
CA GLU A 9 -42.16 -2.72 15.97
C GLU A 9 -41.76 -3.08 14.52
N LYS A 10 -42.67 -3.69 13.75
CA LYS A 10 -42.45 -3.99 12.33
C LYS A 10 -42.17 -2.73 11.50
N LYS A 11 -42.98 -1.68 11.66
CA LYS A 11 -42.79 -0.40 10.94
C LYS A 11 -41.44 0.22 11.27
N ASN A 12 -40.99 0.14 12.52
CA ASN A 12 -39.69 0.65 12.93
C ASN A 12 -38.54 -0.14 12.27
N LEU A 13 -38.63 -1.48 12.26
CA LEU A 13 -37.64 -2.33 11.61
C LEU A 13 -37.56 -2.07 10.10
N GLU A 14 -38.69 -1.91 9.43
CA GLU A 14 -38.74 -1.56 7.99
C GLU A 14 -38.05 -0.22 7.72
N ALA A 15 -38.25 0.78 8.58
CA ALA A 15 -37.58 2.07 8.48
C ALA A 15 -36.06 1.96 8.65
N VAL A 16 -35.59 1.16 9.63
CA VAL A 16 -34.16 0.89 9.86
C VAL A 16 -33.54 0.15 8.68
N ILE A 17 -34.23 -0.85 8.12
CA ILE A 17 -33.74 -1.59 6.95
C ILE A 17 -33.59 -0.67 5.75
N ALA A 18 -34.59 0.19 5.48
CA ALA A 18 -34.52 1.14 4.38
C ALA A 18 -33.37 2.15 4.55
N ASP A 19 -33.16 2.66 5.76
CA ASP A 19 -32.03 3.55 6.09
C ASP A 19 -30.67 2.85 5.91
N LEU A 20 -30.53 1.61 6.38
CA LEU A 20 -29.31 0.83 6.21
C LEU A 20 -29.02 0.51 4.74
N GLN A 21 -30.03 0.11 3.97
CA GLN A 21 -29.89 -0.14 2.54
C GLN A 21 -29.46 1.12 1.77
N SER A 22 -30.00 2.27 2.14
CA SER A 22 -29.58 3.57 1.59
C SER A 22 -28.11 3.87 1.89
N LYS A 23 -27.65 3.60 3.12
CA LYS A 23 -26.26 3.82 3.55
C LYS A 23 -25.24 2.84 2.96
N LEU A 24 -25.70 1.65 2.58
CA LEU A 24 -24.88 0.59 1.96
C LEU A 24 -25.01 0.57 0.44
N ALA A 25 -25.72 1.54 -0.15
CA ALA A 25 -25.80 1.66 -1.60
C ALA A 25 -24.40 1.90 -2.19
N PRO A 26 -23.97 1.10 -3.18
CA PRO A 26 -22.67 1.28 -3.80
C PRO A 26 -22.48 2.67 -4.39
N ALA A 27 -21.27 3.21 -4.29
CA ALA A 27 -20.92 4.45 -4.96
C ALA A 27 -20.80 4.22 -6.48
N ALA A 28 -21.03 5.26 -7.28
CA ALA A 28 -20.96 5.14 -8.75
C ALA A 28 -19.56 4.79 -9.26
N ASP A 29 -18.53 5.13 -8.49
CA ASP A 29 -17.12 4.89 -8.72
C ASP A 29 -16.56 3.74 -7.86
N GLU A 30 -17.42 2.93 -7.24
CA GLU A 30 -16.98 1.79 -6.46
C GLU A 30 -16.28 0.74 -7.34
N ALA A 31 -15.05 0.39 -6.98
CA ALA A 31 -14.27 -0.61 -7.68
C ALA A 31 -14.76 -2.03 -7.35
N ILE A 32 -14.53 -2.98 -8.27
CA ILE A 32 -14.88 -4.39 -8.06
C ILE A 32 -14.15 -4.93 -6.82
N GLU A 33 -12.91 -4.52 -6.60
CA GLU A 33 -12.05 -4.90 -5.49
C GLU A 33 -12.55 -4.41 -4.13
N THR A 34 -13.30 -3.31 -4.10
CA THR A 34 -13.94 -2.79 -2.88
C THR A 34 -15.31 -3.39 -2.66
N SER A 35 -16.04 -3.77 -3.72
CA SER A 35 -17.37 -4.40 -3.62
C SER A 35 -17.36 -5.78 -2.95
N ARG A 36 -16.21 -6.46 -2.93
CA ARG A 36 -16.02 -7.74 -2.22
C ARG A 36 -15.82 -7.59 -0.71
N LEU A 37 -15.67 -6.37 -0.21
CA LEU A 37 -15.45 -6.10 1.22
C LEU A 37 -16.80 -6.03 1.94
N VAL A 38 -17.26 -7.17 2.46
CA VAL A 38 -18.62 -7.31 3.01
C VAL A 38 -18.74 -6.93 4.48
N SER A 39 -17.63 -6.62 5.16
CA SER A 39 -17.63 -6.25 6.56
C SER A 39 -16.68 -5.08 6.84
N ARG A 40 -16.92 -4.38 7.97
CA ARG A 40 -16.00 -3.34 8.46
C ARG A 40 -14.61 -3.91 8.76
N ALA A 41 -14.53 -5.19 9.17
CA ALA A 41 -13.26 -5.84 9.44
C ALA A 41 -12.44 -6.04 8.16
N ASP A 42 -13.09 -6.49 7.08
CA ASP A 42 -12.45 -6.67 5.76
C ASP A 42 -11.96 -5.33 5.21
N LEU A 43 -12.78 -4.28 5.34
CA LEU A 43 -12.39 -2.92 4.93
C LEU A 43 -11.17 -2.41 5.70
N VAL A 44 -11.14 -2.57 7.03
CA VAL A 44 -9.99 -2.14 7.84
C VAL A 44 -8.73 -2.93 7.50
N LYS A 45 -8.85 -4.25 7.28
CA LYS A 45 -7.73 -5.10 6.86
C LYS A 45 -7.16 -4.65 5.52
N GLU A 46 -8.04 -4.38 4.54
CA GLU A 46 -7.62 -3.95 3.21
C GLU A 46 -7.00 -2.56 3.22
N ILE A 47 -7.54 -1.61 4.00
CA ILE A 47 -6.93 -0.27 4.18
C ILE A 47 -5.51 -0.38 4.75
N LYS A 48 -5.32 -1.20 5.79
CA LYS A 48 -3.99 -1.42 6.38
C LYS A 48 -3.02 -2.01 5.36
N ARG A 49 -3.46 -3.05 4.63
CA ARG A 49 -2.66 -3.70 3.59
C ARG A 49 -2.24 -2.73 2.48
N GLN A 50 -3.19 -1.96 1.94
CA GLN A 50 -2.91 -0.97 0.91
C GLN A 50 -2.01 0.17 1.42
N GLY A 51 -2.25 0.65 2.65
CA GLY A 51 -1.40 1.66 3.29
C GLY A 51 0.05 1.18 3.45
N GLY A 52 0.24 -0.06 3.90
CA GLY A 52 1.56 -0.69 3.99
C GLY A 52 2.24 -0.84 2.62
N LEU A 53 1.51 -1.33 1.61
CA LEU A 53 2.04 -1.49 0.25
C LEU A 53 2.43 -0.14 -0.38
N MET A 54 1.62 0.89 -0.18
CA MET A 54 1.91 2.25 -0.63
C MET A 54 3.19 2.78 0.04
N LEU A 55 3.32 2.63 1.36
CA LEU A 55 4.50 3.06 2.10
C LEU A 55 5.76 2.31 1.62
N ALA A 56 5.69 0.99 1.48
CA ALA A 56 6.79 0.18 0.97
C ALA A 56 7.20 0.60 -0.45
N SER A 57 6.22 0.84 -1.33
CA SER A 57 6.46 1.30 -2.71
C SER A 57 7.13 2.67 -2.75
N MET A 58 6.71 3.60 -1.89
CA MET A 58 7.33 4.93 -1.77
C MET A 58 8.77 4.84 -1.25
N VAL A 59 9.02 4.03 -0.21
CA VAL A 59 10.36 3.81 0.35
C VAL A 59 11.28 3.19 -0.70
N HIS A 60 10.81 2.18 -1.42
CA HIS A 60 11.57 1.56 -2.51
C HIS A 60 11.88 2.57 -3.62
N GLY A 61 10.87 3.29 -4.12
CA GLY A 61 11.03 4.30 -5.16
C GLY A 61 12.02 5.40 -4.77
N TRP A 62 11.97 5.85 -3.52
CA TRP A 62 12.90 6.84 -2.97
C TRP A 62 14.35 6.32 -2.91
N LYS A 63 14.56 5.12 -2.37
CA LYS A 63 15.89 4.47 -2.33
C LYS A 63 16.47 4.30 -3.72
N ASN A 64 15.65 3.86 -4.68
CA ASN A 64 16.03 3.70 -6.07
C ASN A 64 16.39 5.05 -6.72
N ALA A 65 15.59 6.09 -6.51
CA ALA A 65 15.88 7.44 -7.01
C ALA A 65 17.23 7.96 -6.47
N ILE A 66 17.49 7.77 -5.16
CA ILE A 66 18.79 8.10 -4.57
C ILE A 66 19.93 7.32 -5.23
N ALA A 67 19.76 6.01 -5.45
CA ALA A 67 20.78 5.19 -6.09
C ALA A 67 21.09 5.70 -7.51
N GLN A 68 20.05 6.01 -8.30
CA GLN A 68 20.23 6.60 -9.63
C GLN A 68 20.94 7.96 -9.57
N LEU A 69 20.57 8.83 -8.61
CA LEU A 69 21.23 10.11 -8.42
C LEU A 69 22.71 9.96 -8.05
N LYS A 70 23.08 8.93 -7.26
CA LYS A 70 24.47 8.62 -6.95
C LYS A 70 25.26 8.17 -8.19
N VAL A 71 24.64 7.39 -9.08
CA VAL A 71 25.27 6.96 -10.33
C VAL A 71 25.55 8.15 -11.24
N VAL A 72 24.57 9.04 -11.45
CA VAL A 72 24.74 10.20 -12.35
C VAL A 72 25.64 11.30 -11.76
N ASN A 73 25.80 11.36 -10.44
CA ASN A 73 26.68 12.30 -9.74
C ASN A 73 27.98 11.64 -9.22
N ALA A 74 28.40 10.51 -9.80
CA ALA A 74 29.52 9.73 -9.28
C ALA A 74 30.84 10.51 -9.18
N GLU A 75 31.11 11.43 -10.11
CA GLU A 75 32.35 12.22 -10.14
C GLU A 75 32.43 13.28 -9.03
N HIS A 76 31.27 13.85 -8.65
CA HIS A 76 31.20 14.99 -7.73
C HIS A 76 30.80 14.54 -6.31
N GLY A 77 30.25 13.33 -6.18
CA GLY A 77 29.66 12.81 -4.96
C GLY A 77 28.30 13.43 -4.69
N LEU A 78 27.36 12.60 -4.21
CA LEU A 78 26.06 13.05 -3.74
C LEU A 78 25.97 12.86 -2.23
N ILE A 79 25.82 13.95 -1.49
CA ILE A 79 25.57 13.92 -0.05
C ILE A 79 24.10 13.58 0.16
N THR A 80 23.85 12.39 0.71
CA THR A 80 22.49 11.95 1.08
C THR A 80 22.25 11.91 2.57
N ASP A 81 23.29 12.18 3.35
CA ASP A 81 23.23 12.13 4.81
C ASP A 81 22.37 13.27 5.33
N GLY A 82 21.48 12.93 6.27
CA GLY A 82 20.57 13.90 6.86
C GLY A 82 19.37 14.29 5.99
N ILE A 83 19.23 13.76 4.76
CA ILE A 83 18.01 13.97 3.97
C ILE A 83 16.82 13.42 4.75
N HIS A 84 15.77 14.23 4.86
CA HIS A 84 14.57 13.90 5.62
C HIS A 84 13.36 14.60 4.99
N LYS A 85 12.18 13.98 5.01
CA LYS A 85 10.95 14.52 4.41
C LYS A 85 10.53 15.89 4.99
N LEU A 86 10.92 16.15 6.24
CA LEU A 86 10.65 17.41 6.97
C LEU A 86 11.79 18.43 6.87
N LYS A 87 12.85 18.15 6.12
CA LYS A 87 14.01 19.03 5.95
C LYS A 87 14.10 19.54 4.51
N ARG A 88 14.73 20.69 4.33
CA ARG A 88 15.05 21.25 3.00
C ARG A 88 16.47 21.78 2.97
N VAL A 89 16.96 22.06 1.77
CA VAL A 89 18.29 22.66 1.56
C VAL A 89 18.17 24.18 1.57
N GLU A 90 18.89 24.85 2.47
CA GLU A 90 19.07 26.29 2.52
C GLU A 90 20.57 26.61 2.55
N ASN A 91 21.06 27.42 1.61
CA ASN A 91 22.48 27.81 1.52
C ASN A 91 23.44 26.61 1.55
N GLY A 92 23.06 25.48 0.93
CA GLY A 92 23.84 24.25 0.91
C GLY A 92 23.80 23.41 2.19
N GLN A 93 22.99 23.79 3.18
CA GLN A 93 22.78 23.05 4.42
C GLN A 93 21.38 22.46 4.50
N ILE A 94 21.27 21.25 5.05
CA ILE A 94 19.98 20.62 5.29
C ILE A 94 19.45 21.11 6.64
N VAL A 95 18.31 21.80 6.63
CA VAL A 95 17.68 22.42 7.80
C VAL A 95 16.22 21.99 7.94
N ILE A 96 15.71 22.00 9.18
CA ILE A 96 14.27 21.83 9.45
C ILE A 96 13.61 23.21 9.38
N PRO A 97 12.68 23.45 8.45
CA PRO A 97 11.90 24.67 8.40
C PRO A 97 11.12 24.93 9.70
N GLU A 98 10.88 26.20 10.02
CA GLU A 98 10.12 26.58 11.22
C GLU A 98 8.74 25.89 11.24
N GLU A 99 8.05 25.83 10.10
CA GLU A 99 6.75 25.19 9.98
C GLU A 99 6.74 23.68 10.32
N TYR A 100 7.90 23.01 10.25
CA TYR A 100 8.03 21.58 10.48
C TYR A 100 8.70 21.22 11.81
N LYS A 101 9.13 22.18 12.63
CA LYS A 101 9.80 21.90 13.90
C LYS A 101 8.93 21.10 14.87
N GLN A 102 7.65 21.45 14.99
CA GLN A 102 6.72 20.71 15.85
C GLN A 102 6.51 19.28 15.37
N MET A 103 6.30 19.11 14.06
CA MET A 103 6.11 17.78 13.46
C MET A 103 7.35 16.90 13.60
N ALA A 104 8.56 17.47 13.47
CA ALA A 104 9.80 16.74 13.68
C ALA A 104 9.94 16.23 15.12
N LEU A 105 9.61 17.06 16.11
CA LEU A 105 9.62 16.65 17.52
C LEU A 105 8.58 15.57 17.83
N GLU A 106 7.41 15.62 17.18
CA GLU A 106 6.40 14.58 17.29
C GLU A 106 6.88 13.26 16.67
N GLU A 107 7.47 13.30 15.48
CA GLU A 107 8.00 12.11 14.79
C GLU A 107 9.07 11.39 15.60
N GLU A 108 10.01 12.13 16.23
CA GLU A 108 11.03 11.56 17.12
C GLU A 108 10.40 10.80 18.31
N LYS A 109 9.30 11.31 18.85
CA LYS A 109 8.59 10.66 19.97
C LYS A 109 7.86 9.37 19.56
N TYR A 110 7.33 9.31 18.33
CA TYR A 110 6.66 8.10 17.83
C TYR A 110 7.65 6.98 17.53
N ASP A 111 8.85 7.32 17.05
CA ASP A 111 9.91 6.33 16.78
C ASP A 111 10.42 5.69 18.09
N GLU A 112 10.54 6.48 19.18
CA GLU A 112 10.87 5.96 20.52
C GLU A 112 9.76 5.13 21.18
N GLY A 113 8.51 5.25 20.70
CA GLY A 113 7.33 4.60 21.28
C GLY A 113 6.81 3.37 20.52
N SER A 114 7.35 3.07 19.32
CA SER A 114 6.87 2.01 18.41
C SER A 114 7.81 0.80 18.34
N GLY A 115 8.70 0.62 19.30
CA GLY A 115 9.58 -0.56 19.42
C GLY A 115 8.92 -1.76 20.12
N GLY A 116 7.64 -2.04 19.87
CA GLY A 116 6.92 -3.12 20.54
C GLY A 116 5.96 -3.85 19.59
N ASP A 117 6.36 -5.06 19.21
CA ASP A 117 5.61 -6.19 18.64
C ASP A 117 4.72 -5.93 17.42
N ASP A 118 5.22 -6.32 16.25
CA ASP A 118 4.56 -7.27 15.34
C ASP A 118 5.59 -7.73 14.29
N GLU A 119 6.58 -8.52 14.74
CA GLU A 119 7.33 -9.42 13.86
C GLU A 119 6.42 -10.60 13.50
N GLU A 120 5.53 -10.42 12.53
CA GLU A 120 5.11 -11.53 11.68
C GLU A 120 5.77 -11.33 10.31
N GLU A 121 7.02 -11.80 10.24
CA GLU A 121 7.65 -12.18 8.99
C GLU A 121 6.80 -13.31 8.38
N GLU A 122 5.83 -12.98 7.54
CA GLU A 122 5.37 -13.95 6.54
C GLU A 122 6.51 -14.13 5.54
N GLU A 123 7.34 -15.15 5.78
CA GLU A 123 8.15 -15.79 4.75
C GLU A 123 7.24 -16.17 3.58
N VAL A 124 7.20 -15.34 2.54
CA VAL A 124 6.73 -15.79 1.24
C VAL A 124 7.87 -16.61 0.65
N GLU A 125 7.78 -17.93 0.84
CA GLU A 125 8.64 -18.89 0.15
C GLU A 125 8.66 -18.58 -1.35
N GLU A 126 9.84 -18.29 -1.89
CA GLU A 126 10.07 -18.30 -3.32
C GLU A 126 9.92 -19.76 -3.81
N GLU A 127 8.73 -20.13 -4.30
CA GLU A 127 8.61 -21.33 -5.11
C GLU A 127 9.40 -21.14 -6.41
N ALA A 128 10.61 -21.70 -6.42
CA ALA A 128 11.37 -21.98 -7.62
C ALA A 128 10.68 -23.07 -8.45
N VAL A 129 9.87 -22.69 -9.44
CA VAL A 129 9.46 -23.54 -10.58
C VAL A 129 9.25 -22.63 -11.80
N GLY A 130 9.93 -22.76 -12.92
CA GLY A 130 11.00 -23.65 -13.33
C GLY A 130 11.70 -23.08 -14.57
N GLU A 131 12.91 -23.55 -14.83
CA GLU A 131 13.64 -23.30 -16.07
C GLU A 131 12.77 -23.71 -17.26
N GLU A 132 12.29 -22.73 -18.03
CA GLU A 132 11.81 -22.99 -19.38
C GLU A 132 13.04 -23.26 -20.26
N LYS A 133 13.39 -24.54 -20.30
CA LYS A 133 14.33 -25.13 -21.24
C LYS A 133 13.92 -24.74 -22.66
N ALA A 134 14.79 -23.98 -23.33
CA ALA A 134 14.67 -23.69 -24.75
C ALA A 134 14.40 -24.99 -25.54
N PRO A 135 13.44 -25.02 -26.48
CA PRO A 135 13.22 -26.20 -27.28
C PRO A 135 14.43 -26.44 -28.18
N ASP A 136 14.97 -27.63 -27.95
CA ASP A 136 16.04 -28.34 -28.63
C ASP A 136 15.88 -28.31 -30.16
N ASP A 137 17.02 -28.21 -30.84
CA ASP A 137 17.16 -28.31 -32.28
C ASP A 137 16.44 -29.55 -32.81
N ASN A 138 15.57 -29.38 -33.81
CA ASN A 138 15.05 -30.48 -34.61
C ASN A 138 16.01 -30.75 -35.78
N PRO A 139 16.81 -31.84 -35.79
CA PRO A 139 17.48 -32.28 -36.98
C PRO A 139 16.53 -33.11 -37.86
N GLU A 140 16.86 -33.14 -39.16
CA GLU A 140 16.37 -34.06 -40.19
C GLU A 140 15.01 -33.78 -40.86
N GLY A 141 15.13 -33.46 -42.15
CA GLY A 141 14.06 -33.34 -43.12
C GLY A 141 14.62 -32.91 -44.47
N HIS A 142 15.57 -33.68 -45.02
CA HIS A 142 15.90 -33.67 -46.44
C HIS A 142 14.62 -33.82 -47.27
N ASP A 143 14.41 -32.97 -48.27
CA ASP A 143 13.99 -33.45 -49.59
C ASP A 143 14.35 -32.45 -50.69
N GLU A 144 14.82 -33.03 -51.78
CA GLU A 144 15.32 -32.47 -53.02
C GLU A 144 14.18 -31.86 -53.85
N SER A 145 14.50 -30.90 -54.72
CA SER A 145 14.20 -30.98 -56.16
C SER A 145 14.09 -29.61 -56.85
N THR A 146 14.93 -29.49 -57.89
CA THR A 146 14.82 -28.64 -59.09
C THR A 146 15.21 -27.17 -59.00
#